data_AF-A0A254QM36-F1
#
_entry.id   AF-A0A254QM36-F1
#
_cell.length_a   1.000
_cell.length_b   1.000
_cell.length_c   1.000
_cell.angle_alpha   90.00
_cell.angle_beta   90.00
_cell.angle_gamma   90.00
#
_symmetry.space_group_name_H-M   'P 1'
#
loop_
_entity.id
_entity.type
_entity.pdbx_description
1 polymer ?
#
loop_
_entity_poly.entity_id
_entity_poly.type
_entity_poly.pdbx_seq_one_letter_code
_entity_poly.pdbx_strand_id
1 'polypeptide(L)'
;LRAARTKASERGAVSDPAYPFAGEAGLLRVVNRQEVPQSEVEDFWVKQITPATSTRLLVARSTWNRFTGEPVTLDLQFYPNPIVFQQGDVIAEGIVDGRETDIVVFTQIRDFVKTYVNSKAKRVKMVPFTGRDGEIFGEIDPEQLLNTISVVRSTHRLLRLQAIARRDTRAGDTLAFDLVVR
;
A
#
# COMPACT_ATOMS: atom_id res chain seq x y z
N LEU A 1 28.53 -28.60 11.84
CA LEU A 1 29.07 -28.09 13.12
C LEU A 1 30.23 -27.11 12.78
N ARG A 2 30.40 -25.89 13.27
CA ARG A 2 30.66 -25.36 14.59
C ARG A 2 29.76 -26.16 15.49
N ALA A 3 28.58 -25.70 15.90
CA ALA A 3 27.43 -26.62 16.05
C ALA A 3 26.04 -26.00 16.13
N ALA A 4 25.94 -24.80 16.72
CA ALA A 4 24.78 -23.88 16.78
C ALA A 4 25.07 -22.54 16.15
N ARG A 5 26.33 -22.15 16.09
CA ARG A 5 26.97 -21.29 15.08
C ARG A 5 27.63 -22.14 14.00
N THR A 6 27.69 -23.47 14.19
CA THR A 6 27.52 -24.48 13.13
C THR A 6 26.02 -24.39 12.83
N LYS A 7 24.99 -24.88 13.58
CA LYS A 7 23.51 -24.66 13.35
C LYS A 7 23.03 -23.23 13.05
N ALA A 8 23.83 -22.18 13.06
CA ALA A 8 23.57 -20.78 12.69
C ALA A 8 24.72 -20.17 11.90
N SER A 9 25.75 -20.93 11.54
CA SER A 9 26.54 -20.83 10.28
C SER A 9 26.29 -22.14 9.44
N GLU A 10 25.16 -22.81 9.73
CA GLU A 10 24.39 -23.96 9.19
C GLU A 10 22.88 -23.57 9.33
N ARG A 11 22.53 -22.50 10.08
CA ARG A 11 21.41 -21.55 9.85
C ARG A 11 21.96 -20.14 9.44
N GLY A 12 23.28 -20.00 9.19
CA GLY A 12 23.91 -18.96 8.33
C GLY A 12 24.56 -17.63 8.82
N ALA A 13 24.26 -17.05 9.98
CA ALA A 13 24.80 -15.78 10.47
C ALA A 13 26.32 -15.74 10.84
N VAL A 14 27.05 -14.74 10.30
CA VAL A 14 28.42 -14.31 10.67
C VAL A 14 28.47 -12.76 10.71
N SER A 15 29.28 -12.15 11.58
CA SER A 15 29.57 -10.70 11.57
C SER A 15 30.85 -10.39 10.78
N ASP A 16 30.93 -9.25 10.07
CA ASP A 16 32.15 -8.76 9.40
C ASP A 16 32.42 -7.26 9.74
N PRO A 17 33.67 -6.80 9.98
CA PRO A 17 33.99 -5.59 10.78
C PRO A 17 34.02 -4.24 10.04
N ALA A 18 33.92 -4.23 8.73
CA ALA A 18 33.28 -3.11 8.03
C ALA A 18 31.93 -3.68 7.61
N TYR A 19 30.86 -2.91 7.51
CA TYR A 19 29.81 -3.31 6.58
C TYR A 19 30.13 -2.57 5.28
N PRO A 20 31.05 -3.02 4.37
CA PRO A 20 31.33 -2.23 3.17
C PRO A 20 30.14 -2.27 2.22
N PHE A 21 29.41 -3.38 2.21
CA PHE A 21 28.08 -3.50 1.65
C PHE A 21 27.32 -4.49 2.54
N ALA A 22 26.18 -4.09 3.10
CA ALA A 22 25.10 -5.03 3.32
C ALA A 22 24.69 -5.50 1.92
N GLY A 23 25.48 -6.43 1.37
CA GLY A 23 25.42 -6.81 -0.04
C GLY A 23 24.00 -7.20 -0.38
N GLU A 24 23.56 -6.80 -1.58
CA GLU A 24 22.34 -7.30 -2.20
C GLU A 24 22.34 -8.82 -2.06
N ALA A 25 21.69 -9.32 -1.02
CA ALA A 25 21.57 -10.75 -0.80
C ALA A 25 20.76 -11.21 -2.00
N GLY A 26 21.43 -11.89 -2.92
CA GLY A 26 20.91 -12.36 -4.20
C GLY A 26 19.57 -13.04 -4.03
N LEU A 27 18.52 -12.22 -4.08
CA LEU A 27 17.13 -12.63 -4.22
C LEU A 27 16.67 -12.35 -5.65
N LEU A 28 17.61 -12.19 -6.59
CA LEU A 28 17.38 -12.71 -7.93
C LEU A 28 17.50 -14.22 -7.86
N ARG A 29 16.40 -14.81 -7.40
CA ARG A 29 15.80 -16.01 -7.96
C ARG A 29 16.81 -17.13 -8.19
N VAL A 30 16.75 -18.14 -7.34
CA VAL A 30 17.02 -19.53 -7.71
C VAL A 30 16.17 -19.87 -8.93
N VAL A 31 16.58 -19.44 -10.12
CA VAL A 31 16.22 -20.06 -11.38
C VAL A 31 17.27 -21.16 -11.50
N ASN A 32 16.87 -22.39 -11.26
CA ASN A 32 17.72 -23.58 -11.42
C ASN A 32 18.94 -23.69 -10.48
N ARG A 33 18.89 -23.17 -9.24
CA ARG A 33 19.97 -23.36 -8.22
C ARG A 33 21.34 -22.78 -8.60
N GLN A 34 21.38 -21.74 -9.42
CA GLN A 34 22.63 -21.00 -9.69
C GLN A 34 22.68 -19.69 -8.90
N GLU A 35 23.85 -19.39 -8.35
CA GLU A 35 24.17 -18.09 -7.76
C GLU A 35 24.34 -17.07 -8.89
N VAL A 36 23.60 -15.95 -8.80
CA VAL A 36 23.70 -14.85 -9.77
C VAL A 36 24.77 -13.87 -9.28
N PRO A 37 25.77 -13.50 -10.10
CA PRO A 37 26.78 -12.51 -9.73
C PRO A 37 26.18 -11.16 -9.36
N GLN A 38 26.74 -10.46 -8.36
CA GLN A 38 26.24 -9.16 -7.88
C GLN A 38 26.12 -8.12 -9.01
N SER A 39 27.08 -8.06 -9.93
CA SER A 39 27.02 -7.15 -11.08
C SER A 39 25.81 -7.39 -11.99
N GLU A 40 25.35 -8.64 -12.12
CA GLU A 40 24.13 -8.96 -12.88
C GLU A 40 22.86 -8.54 -12.14
N VAL A 41 22.90 -8.54 -10.81
CA VAL A 41 21.83 -8.03 -9.95
C VAL A 41 21.73 -6.51 -10.09
N GLU A 42 22.85 -5.81 -9.94
CA GLU A 42 22.93 -4.35 -10.12
C GLU A 42 22.49 -3.94 -11.53
N ASP A 43 22.97 -4.63 -12.56
CA ASP A 43 22.56 -4.38 -13.95
C ASP A 43 21.07 -4.65 -14.16
N PHE A 44 20.48 -5.65 -13.50
CA PHE A 44 19.04 -5.88 -13.53
C PHE A 44 18.28 -4.72 -12.89
N TRP A 45 18.71 -4.23 -11.72
CA TRP A 45 18.10 -3.08 -11.06
C TRP A 45 18.22 -1.82 -11.93
N VAL A 46 19.40 -1.54 -12.45
CA VAL A 46 19.67 -0.43 -13.38
C VAL A 46 18.79 -0.56 -14.62
N LYS A 47 18.70 -1.73 -15.25
CA LYS A 47 17.79 -1.96 -16.39
C LYS A 47 16.31 -1.85 -16.04
N GLN A 48 15.90 -2.04 -14.79
CA GLN A 48 14.52 -1.79 -14.36
C GLN A 48 14.26 -0.31 -14.07
N ILE A 49 15.27 0.48 -13.73
CA ILE A 49 15.11 1.89 -13.35
C ILE A 49 15.37 2.82 -14.55
N THR A 50 16.46 2.60 -15.29
CA THR A 50 17.01 3.52 -16.30
C THR A 50 16.19 3.67 -17.59
N PRO A 51 15.52 2.63 -18.14
CA PRO A 51 14.70 2.79 -19.35
C PRO A 51 13.30 3.36 -19.08
N ALA A 52 12.94 3.68 -17.83
CA ALA A 52 11.58 4.08 -17.50
C ALA A 52 11.31 5.54 -17.90
N THR A 53 10.68 5.74 -19.06
CA THR A 53 10.10 7.04 -19.46
C THR A 53 8.91 7.47 -18.59
N SER A 54 8.47 6.61 -17.67
CA SER A 54 7.31 6.79 -16.80
C SER A 54 7.67 6.59 -15.33
N THR A 55 7.06 7.37 -14.44
CA THR A 55 7.19 7.23 -12.98
C THR A 55 6.93 5.78 -12.52
N ARG A 56 7.82 5.24 -11.69
CA ARG A 56 7.70 3.91 -11.06
C ARG A 56 7.57 4.04 -9.55
N LEU A 57 6.90 3.07 -8.94
CA LEU A 57 6.82 2.89 -7.49
C LEU A 57 7.79 1.77 -7.10
N LEU A 58 8.66 2.05 -6.12
CA LEU A 58 9.49 1.05 -5.47
C LEU A 58 8.84 0.64 -4.16
N VAL A 59 8.52 -0.64 -4.01
CA VAL A 59 8.04 -1.23 -2.76
C VAL A 59 9.17 -2.05 -2.16
N ALA A 60 9.62 -1.69 -0.96
CA ALA A 60 10.61 -2.43 -0.20
C ALA A 60 9.91 -3.17 0.95
N ARG A 61 10.04 -4.50 0.99
CA ARG A 61 9.43 -5.34 2.03
C ARG A 61 10.52 -6.09 2.78
N SER A 62 10.51 -6.04 4.11
CA SER A 62 11.27 -7.02 4.91
C SER A 62 10.42 -8.27 5.10
N THR A 63 10.96 -9.42 4.71
CA THR A 63 10.32 -10.72 4.91
C THR A 63 10.67 -11.34 6.28
N TRP A 64 11.62 -10.72 7.01
CA TRP A 64 12.14 -11.26 8.28
C TRP A 64 12.13 -10.20 9.38
N ASN A 65 11.70 -10.60 10.58
CA ASN A 65 11.90 -9.80 11.78
C ASN A 65 13.39 -9.73 12.11
N ARG A 66 13.88 -8.56 12.53
CA ARG A 66 15.28 -8.30 12.90
C ARG A 66 15.34 -7.55 14.22
N PHE A 67 16.43 -7.72 14.95
CA PHE A 67 16.69 -6.97 16.18
C PHE A 67 17.38 -5.64 15.88
N THR A 68 17.25 -4.69 16.79
CA THR A 68 17.95 -3.38 16.70
C THR A 68 19.45 -3.60 16.55
N GLY A 69 20.04 -3.02 15.50
CA GLY A 69 21.46 -3.16 15.17
C GLY A 69 21.80 -4.28 14.18
N GLU A 70 20.82 -5.09 13.76
CA GLU A 70 21.01 -6.10 12.72
C GLU A 70 20.65 -5.56 11.32
N PRO A 71 21.35 -6.02 10.26
CA PRO A 71 20.98 -5.69 8.89
C PRO A 71 19.61 -6.30 8.51
N VAL A 72 18.82 -5.53 7.76
CA VAL A 72 17.50 -5.94 7.27
C VAL A 72 17.59 -6.38 5.82
N THR A 73 17.06 -7.56 5.52
CA THR A 73 16.91 -8.04 4.14
C THR A 73 15.65 -7.43 3.55
N LEU A 74 15.79 -6.73 2.42
CA LEU A 74 14.66 -6.11 1.72
C LEU A 74 14.42 -6.83 0.39
N ASP A 75 13.18 -7.25 0.19
CA ASP A 75 12.63 -7.61 -1.11
C ASP A 75 12.13 -6.34 -1.79
N LEU A 76 12.77 -6.00 -2.91
CA LEU A 76 12.41 -4.82 -3.69
C LEU A 76 11.52 -5.24 -4.86
N GLN A 77 10.43 -4.49 -5.08
CA GLN A 77 9.50 -4.71 -6.18
C GLN A 77 9.19 -3.38 -6.86
N PHE A 78 9.22 -3.38 -8.20
CA PHE A 78 8.85 -2.21 -8.98
C PHE A 78 7.48 -2.36 -9.60
N TYR A 79 6.69 -1.30 -9.51
CA TYR A 79 5.39 -1.20 -10.12
C TYR A 79 5.31 0.05 -11.00
N PRO A 80 4.53 0.01 -12.10
CA PRO A 80 4.11 1.23 -12.77
C PRO A 80 3.40 2.16 -11.78
N ASN A 81 3.66 3.46 -11.82
CA ASN A 81 2.99 4.44 -10.96
C ASN A 81 2.17 5.48 -11.77
N PRO A 82 1.18 5.03 -12.57
CA PRO A 82 0.32 5.93 -13.33
C PRO A 82 -0.60 6.71 -12.40
N ILE A 83 -1.15 7.82 -12.92
CA ILE A 83 -2.32 8.48 -12.30
C ILE A 83 -3.52 7.53 -12.51
N VAL A 84 -4.19 7.17 -11.42
CA VAL A 84 -5.35 6.25 -11.41
C VAL A 84 -6.67 6.97 -11.14
N PHE A 85 -6.61 8.15 -10.53
CA PHE A 85 -7.73 9.08 -10.39
C PHE A 85 -7.24 10.50 -10.67
N GLN A 86 -8.00 11.24 -11.46
CA GLN A 86 -7.83 12.68 -11.59
C GLN A 86 -8.61 13.40 -10.48
N GLN A 87 -8.20 14.61 -10.14
CA GLN A 87 -8.96 15.47 -9.25
C GLN A 87 -10.41 15.62 -9.74
N GLY A 88 -11.37 15.41 -8.83
CA GLY A 88 -12.80 15.50 -9.14
C GLY A 88 -13.42 14.21 -9.65
N ASP A 89 -12.64 13.15 -9.87
CA ASP A 89 -13.17 11.86 -10.29
C ASP A 89 -14.08 11.26 -9.21
N VAL A 90 -15.22 10.74 -9.62
CA VAL A 90 -16.08 9.93 -8.75
C VAL A 90 -15.48 8.54 -8.62
N ILE A 91 -14.93 8.24 -7.44
CA ILE A 91 -14.31 6.96 -7.12
C ILE A 91 -15.38 5.88 -6.96
N ALA A 92 -16.41 6.19 -6.17
CA ALA A 92 -17.51 5.28 -5.87
C ALA A 92 -18.80 6.05 -5.56
N GLU A 93 -19.93 5.39 -5.79
CA GLU A 93 -21.26 5.88 -5.41
C GLU A 93 -21.99 4.83 -4.57
N GLY A 94 -22.77 5.30 -3.61
CA GLY A 94 -23.59 4.48 -2.74
C GLY A 94 -24.86 5.22 -2.31
N ILE A 95 -25.74 4.51 -1.61
CA ILE A 95 -26.96 5.08 -1.03
C ILE A 95 -26.83 4.99 0.49
N VAL A 96 -27.21 6.06 1.18
CA VAL A 96 -27.25 6.13 2.64
C VAL A 96 -28.64 6.61 3.05
N ASP A 97 -29.20 6.01 4.11
CA ASP A 97 -30.52 6.37 4.62
C ASP A 97 -30.43 7.37 5.77
N GLY A 98 -30.78 8.63 5.51
CA GLY A 98 -30.81 9.68 6.53
C GLY A 98 -31.92 9.54 7.56
N ARG A 99 -32.87 8.62 7.39
CA ARG A 99 -33.93 8.35 8.37
C ARG A 99 -33.44 7.51 9.55
N GLU A 100 -32.36 6.77 9.35
CA GLU A 100 -31.76 5.88 10.34
C GLU A 100 -30.98 6.62 11.41
N THR A 101 -30.74 5.97 12.56
CA THR A 101 -29.96 6.55 13.67
C THR A 101 -28.51 6.88 13.29
N ASP A 102 -27.87 7.82 14.01
CA ASP A 102 -26.50 8.27 13.74
C ASP A 102 -25.50 7.11 13.68
N ILE A 103 -25.64 6.10 14.56
CA ILE A 103 -24.78 4.91 14.57
C ILE A 103 -24.97 4.04 13.33
N VAL A 104 -26.20 3.93 12.82
CA VAL A 104 -26.50 3.20 11.60
C VAL A 104 -25.96 3.95 10.38
N VAL A 105 -26.15 5.28 10.31
CA VAL A 105 -25.60 6.12 9.24
C VAL A 105 -24.06 6.06 9.22
N PHE A 106 -23.42 6.18 10.39
CA PHE A 106 -21.97 6.00 10.53
C PHE A 106 -21.51 4.65 9.96
N THR A 107 -22.22 3.57 10.33
CA THR A 107 -21.91 2.22 9.86
C THR A 107 -22.07 2.11 8.35
N GLN A 108 -23.14 2.66 7.78
CA GLN A 108 -23.38 2.68 6.33
C GLN A 108 -22.27 3.43 5.57
N ILE A 109 -21.82 4.59 6.07
CA ILE A 109 -20.74 5.37 5.43
C ILE A 109 -19.40 4.63 5.54
N ARG A 110 -19.08 4.06 6.70
CA ARG A 110 -17.86 3.27 6.89
C ARG A 110 -17.84 2.05 5.97
N ASP A 111 -18.95 1.34 5.89
CA ASP A 111 -19.07 0.14 5.05
C ASP A 111 -19.06 0.52 3.56
N PHE A 112 -19.58 1.69 3.20
CA PHE A 112 -19.45 2.26 1.86
C PHE A 112 -17.98 2.42 1.46
N VAL A 113 -17.16 3.02 2.31
CA VAL A 113 -15.72 3.19 2.03
C VAL A 113 -14.99 1.84 2.01
N LYS A 114 -15.22 1.00 3.02
CA LYS A 114 -14.58 -0.32 3.11
C LYS A 114 -14.89 -1.22 1.92
N THR A 115 -16.10 -1.10 1.36
CA THR A 115 -16.57 -1.98 0.29
C THR A 115 -16.35 -1.37 -1.08
N TYR A 116 -16.92 -0.19 -1.35
CA TYR A 116 -16.96 0.36 -2.71
C TYR A 116 -15.69 1.11 -3.07
N VAL A 117 -15.20 1.99 -2.19
CA VAL A 117 -13.97 2.76 -2.42
C VAL A 117 -12.76 1.83 -2.50
N ASN A 118 -12.57 0.95 -1.51
CA ASN A 118 -11.46 -0.01 -1.53
C ASN A 118 -11.56 -0.99 -2.71
N SER A 119 -12.77 -1.46 -3.07
CA SER A 119 -12.94 -2.31 -4.26
C SER A 119 -12.58 -1.58 -5.55
N LYS A 120 -12.91 -0.29 -5.67
CA LYS A 120 -12.49 0.51 -6.82
C LYS A 120 -10.96 0.67 -6.85
N ALA A 121 -10.34 1.03 -5.73
CA ALA A 121 -8.89 1.19 -5.62
C ALA A 121 -8.13 -0.09 -6.02
N LYS A 122 -8.60 -1.26 -5.55
CA LYS A 122 -8.07 -2.58 -5.96
C LYS A 122 -8.21 -2.81 -7.46
N ARG A 123 -9.37 -2.50 -8.04
CA ARG A 123 -9.64 -2.71 -9.47
C ARG A 123 -8.74 -1.87 -10.38
N VAL A 124 -8.41 -0.65 -9.96
CA VAL A 124 -7.47 0.23 -10.69
C VAL A 124 -6.00 -0.05 -10.35
N LYS A 125 -5.73 -1.13 -9.61
CA LYS A 125 -4.38 -1.59 -9.24
C LYS A 125 -3.59 -0.58 -8.41
N MET A 126 -4.27 0.17 -7.54
CA MET A 126 -3.55 0.89 -6.48
C MET A 126 -2.81 -0.10 -5.59
N VAL A 127 -1.65 0.32 -5.11
CA VAL A 127 -0.84 -0.44 -4.16
C VAL A 127 -1.27 -0.02 -2.75
N PRO A 128 -1.81 -0.94 -1.94
CA PRO A 128 -2.24 -0.60 -0.58
C PRO A 128 -1.06 -0.39 0.34
N PHE A 129 -1.25 0.46 1.35
CA PHE A 129 -0.43 0.42 2.55
C PHE A 129 -0.82 -0.83 3.35
N THR A 130 0.13 -1.74 3.54
CA THR A 130 -0.04 -2.92 4.39
C THR A 130 0.38 -2.59 5.82
N GLY A 131 -0.60 -2.51 6.73
CA GLY A 131 -0.40 -2.32 8.17
C GLY A 131 -0.99 -3.47 8.98
N ARG A 132 -1.01 -3.32 10.32
CA ARG A 132 -1.64 -4.33 11.22
C ARG A 132 -3.13 -4.54 10.92
N ASP A 133 -3.80 -3.50 10.42
CA ASP A 133 -5.24 -3.51 10.13
C ASP A 133 -5.58 -3.97 8.70
N GLY A 134 -4.57 -4.47 7.97
CA GLY A 134 -4.72 -5.00 6.61
C GLY A 134 -4.35 -4.00 5.52
N GLU A 135 -4.96 -4.17 4.34
CA GLU A 135 -4.74 -3.33 3.16
C GLU A 135 -5.57 -2.04 3.27
N ILE A 136 -4.89 -0.90 3.38
CA ILE A 136 -5.49 0.43 3.45
C ILE A 136 -5.12 1.19 2.17
N PHE A 137 -6.13 1.72 1.48
CA PHE A 137 -5.93 2.55 0.27
C PHE A 137 -6.00 4.04 0.58
N GLY A 138 -6.78 4.42 1.58
CA GLY A 138 -6.95 5.79 2.06
C GLY A 138 -7.76 5.81 3.35
N GLU A 139 -7.78 6.96 4.00
CA GLU A 139 -8.50 7.17 5.26
C GLU A 139 -9.49 8.32 5.09
N ILE A 140 -10.64 8.22 5.77
CA ILE A 140 -11.61 9.31 5.83
C ILE A 140 -11.18 10.20 6.99
N ASP A 141 -11.14 11.50 6.74
CA ASP A 141 -10.98 12.49 7.81
C ASP A 141 -12.14 12.38 8.83
N PRO A 142 -11.86 12.17 10.13
CA PRO A 142 -12.89 12.09 11.16
C PRO A 142 -13.86 13.28 11.15
N GLU A 143 -13.39 14.50 10.89
CA GLU A 143 -14.25 15.68 10.83
C GLU A 143 -15.21 15.62 9.64
N GLN A 144 -14.70 15.21 8.47
CA GLN A 144 -15.51 15.02 7.28
C GLN A 144 -16.58 13.94 7.48
N LEU A 145 -16.24 12.85 8.17
CA LEU A 145 -17.19 11.79 8.47
C LEU A 145 -18.34 12.30 9.35
N LEU A 146 -18.03 13.02 10.42
CA LEU A 146 -19.04 13.61 11.32
C LEU A 146 -19.92 14.63 10.59
N ASN A 147 -19.33 15.50 9.76
CA ASN A 147 -20.06 16.46 8.95
C ASN A 147 -21.00 15.76 7.95
N THR A 148 -20.52 14.68 7.31
CA THR A 148 -21.34 13.90 6.37
C THR A 148 -22.54 13.26 7.09
N ILE A 149 -22.34 12.70 8.28
CA ILE A 149 -23.42 12.12 9.10
C ILE A 149 -24.46 13.18 9.42
N SER A 150 -24.02 14.36 9.87
CA SER A 150 -24.91 15.48 10.20
C SER A 150 -25.77 15.91 9.00
N VAL A 151 -25.14 16.08 7.83
CA VAL A 151 -25.84 16.46 6.58
C VAL A 151 -26.86 15.38 6.18
N VAL A 152 -26.45 14.10 6.20
CA VAL A 152 -27.32 12.98 5.84
C VAL A 152 -28.53 12.92 6.76
N ARG A 153 -28.32 13.01 8.08
CA ARG A 153 -29.39 12.96 9.09
C ARG A 153 -30.35 14.14 8.98
N SER A 154 -29.85 15.35 8.69
CA SER A 154 -30.70 16.54 8.58
C SER A 154 -31.76 16.42 7.48
N THR A 155 -31.50 15.62 6.43
CA THR A 155 -32.37 15.55 5.25
C THR A 155 -33.52 14.53 5.39
N HIS A 156 -33.46 13.59 6.35
CA HIS A 156 -34.51 12.59 6.63
C HIS A 156 -35.00 11.79 5.39
N ARG A 157 -34.11 11.48 4.44
CA ARG A 157 -34.42 10.73 3.22
C ARG A 157 -33.24 9.88 2.76
N LEU A 158 -33.48 9.03 1.76
CA LEU A 158 -32.41 8.33 1.04
C LEU A 158 -31.60 9.34 0.23
N LEU A 159 -30.28 9.27 0.35
CA LEU A 159 -29.34 10.18 -0.28
C LEU A 159 -28.27 9.42 -1.04
N ARG A 160 -27.79 10.01 -2.14
CA ARG A 160 -26.65 9.45 -2.86
C ARG A 160 -25.37 9.96 -2.22
N LEU A 161 -24.52 9.05 -1.78
CA LEU A 161 -23.18 9.35 -1.29
C LEU A 161 -22.17 9.08 -2.41
N GLN A 162 -21.30 10.05 -2.68
CA GLN A 162 -20.19 9.92 -3.60
C GLN A 162 -18.87 10.10 -2.86
N ALA A 163 -17.88 9.28 -3.21
CA ALA A 163 -16.48 9.54 -2.86
C ALA A 163 -15.81 10.18 -4.07
N ILE A 164 -15.27 11.39 -3.92
CA ILE A 164 -14.67 12.18 -5.00
C ILE A 164 -13.18 12.37 -4.73
N ALA A 165 -12.32 12.10 -5.71
CA ALA A 165 -10.88 12.28 -5.56
C ALA A 165 -10.54 13.77 -5.31
N ARG A 166 -9.85 14.05 -4.21
CA ARG A 166 -9.49 15.43 -3.81
C ARG A 166 -8.39 16.03 -4.69
N ARG A 167 -7.52 15.16 -5.21
CA ARG A 167 -6.37 15.50 -6.06
C ARG A 167 -6.05 14.34 -6.99
N ASP A 168 -5.25 14.61 -8.02
CA ASP A 168 -4.63 13.56 -8.82
C ASP A 168 -3.93 12.56 -7.90
N THR A 169 -4.31 11.30 -8.05
CA THR A 169 -3.84 10.19 -7.21
C THR A 169 -3.16 9.17 -8.09
N ARG A 170 -1.90 8.84 -7.78
CA ARG A 170 -1.17 7.78 -8.45
C ARG A 170 -1.37 6.43 -7.77
N ALA A 171 -1.03 5.35 -8.48
CA ALA A 171 -1.19 3.99 -7.98
C ALA A 171 -0.49 3.74 -6.62
N GLY A 172 0.62 4.42 -6.34
CA GLY A 172 1.35 4.33 -5.08
C GLY A 172 1.03 5.39 -4.02
N ASP A 173 0.11 6.32 -4.30
CA ASP A 173 -0.25 7.38 -3.36
C ASP A 173 -1.32 6.90 -2.38
N THR A 174 -1.37 7.51 -1.19
CA THR A 174 -2.55 7.43 -0.32
C THR A 174 -3.74 8.10 -1.01
N LEU A 175 -4.86 7.38 -1.12
CA LEU A 175 -6.10 7.87 -1.70
C LEU A 175 -6.70 8.97 -0.81
N ALA A 176 -6.63 10.22 -1.29
CA ALA A 176 -7.28 11.36 -0.67
C ALA A 176 -8.59 11.66 -1.39
N PHE A 177 -9.71 11.60 -0.67
CA PHE A 177 -11.03 11.81 -1.24
C PHE A 177 -11.94 12.56 -0.29
N ASP A 178 -12.98 13.15 -0.87
CA ASP A 178 -14.04 13.83 -0.15
C ASP A 178 -15.36 13.07 -0.28
N LEU A 179 -16.14 13.07 0.80
CA LEU A 179 -17.51 12.55 0.81
C LEU A 179 -18.48 13.67 0.45
N VAL A 180 -19.28 13.45 -0.60
CA VAL A 180 -20.28 14.40 -1.09
C VAL A 180 -21.64 13.74 -1.13
N VAL A 181 -22.63 14.42 -0.55
CA VAL A 181 -24.03 14.00 -0.51
C VAL A 181 -24.81 14.70 -1.62
N ARG A 182 -25.63 13.96 -2.38
CA ARG A 182 -26.53 14.48 -3.41
C ARG A 182 -27.97 14.00 -3.19
#